data_AF-A0A7V7Z9M3-F1
#
_entry.id   AF-A0A7V7Z9M3-F1
#
_cell.length_a   1.000
_cell.length_b   1.000
_cell.length_c   1.000
_cell.angle_alpha   90.00
_cell.angle_beta   90.00
_cell.angle_gamma   90.00
#
_symmetry.space_group_name_H-M   'P 1'
#
loop_
_entity.id
_entity.type
_entity.pdbx_description
1 polymer ?
#
loop_
_entity_poly.entity_id
_entity_poly.type
_entity_poly.pdbx_seq_one_letter_code
_entity_poly.pdbx_strand_id
1 'polypeptide(L)' 'MKNLVPSPLTTPELRKLKGRALARIDSEQKMLASGSLGAERLVLNIALDYMERHPGMPLSEAVFAAQAYCDRAHS' A
#
# COMPACT_ATOMS: atom_id res chain seq x y z
N MET A 1 -4.77 -19.09 -22.79
CA MET A 1 -3.99 -18.06 -22.08
C MET A 1 -4.58 -16.70 -22.45
N LYS A 2 -5.33 -16.05 -21.54
CA LYS A 2 -5.84 -14.69 -21.80
C LYS A 2 -4.64 -13.75 -21.75
N ASN A 3 -4.35 -13.11 -22.87
CA ASN A 3 -3.31 -12.09 -23.00
C ASN A 3 -3.56 -10.98 -21.96
N LEU A 4 -2.77 -10.97 -20.89
CA LEU A 4 -2.69 -9.89 -19.91
C LEU A 4 -1.82 -8.76 -20.48
N VAL A 5 -2.15 -8.27 -21.69
CA VAL A 5 -1.53 -7.03 -22.17
C VAL A 5 -2.21 -5.91 -21.40
N PRO A 6 -1.48 -5.15 -20.55
CA PRO A 6 -2.06 -4.01 -19.87
C PRO A 6 -2.52 -3.03 -20.96
N SER A 7 -3.83 -2.80 -21.05
CA SER A 7 -4.34 -1.75 -21.93
C SER A 7 -3.68 -0.43 -21.50
N PRO A 8 -3.03 0.31 -22.41
CA PRO A 8 -2.41 1.58 -22.05
C PRO A 8 -3.48 2.51 -21.50
N LEU A 9 -3.32 2.91 -20.24
CA LEU A 9 -4.25 3.82 -19.59
C LEU A 9 -4.33 5.11 -20.40
N THR A 10 -5.54 5.60 -20.63
CA THR A 10 -5.75 6.90 -21.27
C THR A 10 -5.15 8.00 -20.39
N THR A 11 -4.76 9.14 -20.97
CA THR A 11 -4.18 10.27 -20.21
C THR A 11 -4.99 10.68 -18.97
N PRO A 12 -6.34 10.69 -18.99
CA PRO A 12 -7.15 10.90 -17.79
C PRO A 12 -6.98 9.81 -16.70
N GLU A 13 -6.93 8.53 -17.09
CA GLU A 13 -6.75 7.42 -16.14
C GLU A 13 -5.35 7.40 -15.54
N LEU A 14 -4.32 7.76 -16.31
CA LEU A 14 -2.96 7.97 -15.78
C LEU A 14 -2.93 9.09 -14.73
N ARG A 15 -3.61 10.22 -14.99
CA ARG A 15 -3.69 11.33 -14.02
C ARG A 15 -4.41 10.90 -12.74
N LYS A 16 -5.51 10.16 -12.85
CA LYS A 16 -6.23 9.62 -11.69
C LYS A 16 -5.37 8.64 -10.90
N LEU A 17 -4.65 7.74 -11.58
CA LEU A 17 -3.72 6.80 -10.94
C LEU A 17 -2.62 7.55 -10.18
N LYS A 18 -1.98 8.55 -10.81
CA LYS A 18 -1.00 9.41 -10.16
C LYS A 18 -1.57 10.08 -8.92
N GLY A 19 -2.77 10.67 -9.02
CA GLY A 19 -3.43 11.35 -7.90
C GLY A 19 -3.67 10.41 -6.71
N ARG A 20 -4.18 9.20 -6.97
CA ARG A 20 -4.37 8.17 -5.93
C ARG A 20 -3.04 7.74 -5.29
N ALA A 21 -2.00 7.56 -6.10
CA ALA A 21 -0.68 7.18 -5.60
C ALA A 21 -0.08 8.27 -4.69
N LEU A 22 -0.16 9.54 -5.09
CA LEU A 22 0.32 10.66 -4.26
C LEU A 22 -0.48 10.80 -2.97
N ALA A 23 -1.82 10.69 -3.04
CA ALA A 23 -2.67 10.75 -1.85
C ALA A 23 -2.35 9.62 -0.84
N ARG A 24 -1.99 8.43 -1.35
CA ARG A 24 -1.52 7.32 -0.51
C ARG A 24 -0.21 7.69 0.18
N ILE A 25 0.80 8.14 -0.58
CA ILE A 25 2.11 8.54 -0.03
C ILE A 25 1.95 9.63 1.04
N ASP A 26 1.16 10.67 0.78
CA ASP A 26 0.91 11.74 1.74
C ASP A 26 0.27 11.22 3.04
N SER A 27 -0.65 10.25 2.91
CA SER A 27 -1.29 9.63 4.06
C SER A 27 -0.32 8.77 4.87
N GLU A 28 0.54 8.00 4.20
CA GLU A 28 1.60 7.20 4.83
C GLU A 28 2.58 8.11 5.60
N GLN A 29 3.03 9.21 4.98
CA GLN A 29 3.92 10.19 5.63
C GLN A 29 3.28 10.88 6.85
N LYS A 30 2.01 11.28 6.75
CA LYS A 30 1.27 11.83 7.90
C LYS A 30 1.18 10.84 9.05
N MET A 31 1.04 9.55 8.75
CA MET A 31 0.95 8.51 9.76
C MET A 31 2.29 8.29 10.45
N LEU A 32 3.38 8.23 9.69
CA LEU A 32 4.74 8.20 10.24
C LEU A 32 5.01 9.40 11.17
N ALA A 33 4.52 10.59 10.79
CA ALA A 33 4.64 11.80 11.60
C ALA A 33 3.66 11.89 12.79
N SER A 34 2.77 10.91 13.00
CA SER A 34 1.68 10.99 13.99
C SER A 34 2.06 10.65 15.44
N GLY A 35 3.36 10.54 15.73
CA GLY A 35 3.90 10.31 17.07
C GLY A 35 4.64 8.97 17.19
N SER A 36 4.89 8.53 18.42
CA SER A 36 5.73 7.37 18.73
C SER A 36 5.21 6.02 18.21
N LEU A 37 3.94 5.94 17.83
CA LEU A 37 3.31 4.73 17.27
C LEU A 37 3.02 4.86 15.78
N GLY A 38 3.56 5.87 15.10
CA GLY A 38 3.27 6.15 13.70
C GLY A 38 3.67 5.00 12.77
N ALA A 39 4.86 4.42 13.02
CA ALA A 39 5.39 3.31 12.23
C ALA A 39 4.56 2.02 12.42
N GLU A 40 4.23 1.69 13.66
CA GLU A 40 3.43 0.51 14.00
C GLU A 40 2.01 0.62 13.42
N ARG A 41 1.40 1.81 13.47
CA ARG A 41 0.09 2.07 12.86
C ARG A 41 0.15 1.89 11.34
N LEU A 42 1.21 2.35 10.69
CA LEU A 42 1.37 2.21 9.26
C LEU A 42 1.48 0.74 8.85
N VAL A 43 2.32 -0.04 9.55
CA VAL A 43 2.47 -1.48 9.31
C VAL A 43 1.14 -2.22 9.47
N LEU A 44 0.40 -1.94 10.55
CA LEU A 44 -0.89 -2.60 10.78
C LEU A 44 -1.94 -2.23 9.72
N ASN A 45 -2.03 -0.96 9.32
CA ASN A 45 -2.96 -0.55 8.27
C ASN A 45 -2.64 -1.21 6.93
N ILE A 46 -1.36 -1.35 6.58
CA ILE A 46 -0.94 -2.04 5.37
C ILE A 46 -1.19 -3.56 5.48
N ALA A 47 -1.02 -4.15 6.66
CA ALA A 47 -1.35 -5.56 6.89
C ALA A 47 -2.85 -5.82 6.67
N LEU A 48 -3.73 -4.94 7.15
CA LEU A 48 -5.17 -5.02 6.90
C LEU A 48 -5.49 -4.92 5.41
N ASP A 49 -4.88 -3.97 4.70
CA ASP A 49 -4.94 -3.83 3.23
C ASP A 49 -4.61 -5.16 2.51
N TYR A 50 -3.60 -5.90 2.99
CA TYR A 50 -3.22 -7.20 2.44
C TYR A 50 -4.25 -8.29 2.74
N MET A 51 -4.75 -8.36 3.98
CA MET A 51 -5.78 -9.32 4.37
C MET A 51 -7.09 -9.12 3.61
N GLU A 52 -7.49 -7.87 3.37
CA GLU A 52 -8.69 -7.52 2.59
C GLU A 52 -8.56 -7.94 1.13
N ARG A 53 -7.38 -7.77 0.52
CA ARG A 53 -7.11 -8.17 -0.87
C ARG A 53 -6.92 -9.67 -1.05
N HIS A 54 -6.50 -10.36 -0.01
CA HIS A 54 -6.19 -11.79 -0.02
C HIS A 54 -6.97 -12.52 1.09
N PRO A 55 -8.28 -12.82 0.88
CA PRO A 55 -9.08 -13.54 1.84
C PRO A 55 -8.43 -14.89 2.18
N GLY A 56 -8.05 -15.09 3.44
CA GLY A 56 -7.35 -16.30 3.92
C GLY A 56 -5.87 -16.09 4.25
N MET A 57 -5.29 -14.93 3.94
CA MET A 57 -3.95 -14.58 4.42
C MET A 57 -3.94 -14.47 5.96
N PRO A 58 -3.08 -15.21 6.67
CA PRO A 58 -2.96 -15.10 8.11
C PRO A 58 -2.31 -13.77 8.50
N LEU A 59 -2.70 -13.23 9.66
CA LEU A 59 -2.21 -11.94 10.14
C LEU A 59 -0.67 -11.86 10.19
N SER A 60 0.01 -12.93 10.59
CA SER A 60 1.47 -12.97 10.65
C SER A 60 2.13 -12.77 9.28
N GLU A 61 1.57 -13.36 8.22
CA GLU A 61 2.05 -13.18 6.85
C GLU A 61 1.75 -11.76 6.35
N ALA A 62 0.56 -11.23 6.66
CA ALA A 62 0.19 -9.87 6.30
C ALA A 62 1.09 -8.81 6.97
N VAL A 63 1.41 -8.99 8.26
CA VAL A 63 2.33 -8.13 9.01
C VAL A 63 3.74 -8.24 8.44
N PHE A 64 4.22 -9.45 8.11
CA PHE A 64 5.52 -9.63 7.46
C PHE A 64 5.60 -8.89 6.12
N ALA A 65 4.59 -9.05 5.26
CA ALA A 65 4.52 -8.37 3.97
C ALA A 65 4.46 -6.83 4.13
N ALA A 66 3.69 -6.34 5.11
CA ALA A 66 3.59 -4.92 5.43
C ALA A 66 4.93 -4.35 5.92
N GLN A 67 5.63 -5.07 6.81
CA GLN A 67 6.95 -4.66 7.28
C GLN A 67 7.95 -4.59 6.13
N ALA A 68 8.00 -5.62 5.27
CA ALA A 68 8.88 -5.64 4.11
C ALA A 68 8.57 -4.49 3.12
N TYR A 69 7.30 -4.11 2.96
CA TYR A 69 6.95 -2.92 2.20
C TYR A 69 7.49 -1.64 2.85
N CYS A 70 7.25 -1.46 4.15
CA CYS A 70 7.70 -0.27 4.89
C CYS A 70 9.23 -0.13 4.84
N ASP A 71 9.96 -1.22 5.06
CA ASP A 71 11.41 -1.25 4.98
C ASP A 71 11.90 -0.83 3.59
N ARG A 72 11.21 -1.21 2.51
CA ARG A 72 11.59 -0.78 1.16
C ARG A 72 11.19 0.66 0.86
N ALA A 73 10.04 1.10 1.34
CA ALA A 73 9.41 2.37 0.95
C ALA A 73 9.85 3.56 1.82
N HIS A 74 10.34 3.31 3.03
CA HIS A 74 10.63 4.32 4.05
C HIS A 74 12.02 4.17 4.71
N SER A 75 12.87 3.26 4.24
CA SER A 75 14.31 3.25 4.61
C SER A 75 15.13 4.29 3.85
#